data_AF-A0A4Y8CAI0-F1
#
_entry.id   AF-A0A4Y8CAI0-F1
#
_cell.length_a   1.000
_cell.length_b   1.000
_cell.length_c   1.000
_cell.angle_alpha   90.00
_cell.angle_beta   90.00
_cell.angle_gamma   90.00
#
_symmetry.space_group_name_H-M   'P 1'
#
loop_
_entity.id
_entity.type
_entity.pdbx_description
1 polymer ?
#
loop_
_entity_poly.entity_id
_entity_poly.type
_entity_poly.pdbx_seq_one_letter_code
_entity_poly.pdbx_strand_id
1 'polypeptide(L)'
;MFNTTRIISALVMIGAIIIIALIDQFFINFIVFTVLLYLSFSEAKKLFALENISIIPLAIAFILGSLSHKALLFGILALLLVVGYLVYKKASLKPALIYIYPSLPILALWQVYLDQGMFALFWLII
;
A
#
# COMPACT_ATOMS: atom_id res chain seq x y z
N MET A 1 -7.13 20.79 26.77
CA MET A 1 -5.97 19.98 27.21
C MET A 1 -5.78 18.86 26.21
N PHE A 2 -4.56 18.62 25.74
CA PHE A 2 -4.29 17.52 24.81
C PHE A 2 -4.52 16.18 25.52
N ASN A 3 -5.17 15.25 24.83
CA ASN A 3 -5.43 13.91 25.38
C ASN A 3 -4.10 13.14 25.44
N THR A 4 -3.65 12.78 26.65
CA THR A 4 -2.41 12.05 26.90
C THR A 4 -2.30 10.77 26.06
N THR A 5 -3.40 10.04 25.87
CA THR A 5 -3.44 8.84 25.00
C THR A 5 -3.06 9.18 23.56
N ARG A 6 -3.57 10.29 23.01
CA ARG A 6 -3.25 10.72 21.64
C ARG A 6 -1.77 11.05 21.49
N ILE A 7 -1.18 11.73 22.48
CA ILE A 7 0.25 12.07 22.49
C ILE A 7 1.09 10.79 22.53
N ILE A 8 0.77 9.86 23.44
CA ILE A 8 1.51 8.60 23.58
C ILE A 8 1.42 7.78 22.28
N SER A 9 0.23 7.61 21.70
CA SER A 9 0.08 6.87 20.44
C SER A 9 0.87 7.50 19.29
N ALA A 10 0.88 8.84 19.18
CA ALA A 10 1.67 9.53 18.17
C ALA A 10 3.18 9.31 18.37
N LEU A 11 3.68 9.43 19.61
CA LEU A 11 5.09 9.18 19.93
C LEU A 11 5.49 7.73 19.64
N VAL A 12 4.62 6.76 19.96
CA VAL A 12 4.85 5.34 19.66
C VAL A 12 4.93 5.11 18.15
N MET A 13 4.02 5.69 17.36
CA MET A 13 4.05 5.56 15.90
C MET A 13 5.31 6.17 15.29
N ILE A 14 5.69 7.38 15.72
CA ILE A 14 6.91 8.05 15.25
C ILE A 14 8.14 7.20 15.60
N GLY A 15 8.24 6.74 16.85
CA GLY A 15 9.34 5.88 17.30
C GLY A 15 9.43 4.59 16.49
N ALA A 16 8.29 3.92 16.23
CA ALA A 16 8.24 2.72 15.41
C ALA A 16 8.73 2.98 13.97
N ILE A 17 8.28 4.07 13.34
CA ILE A 17 8.71 4.46 11.98
C ILE A 17 10.21 4.72 11.94
N ILE A 18 10.76 5.44 12.92
CA ILE A 18 12.21 5.72 13.01
C ILE A 18 13.01 4.42 13.14
N ILE A 19 12.59 3.51 14.04
CA ILE A 19 13.28 2.22 14.23
C ILE A 19 13.28 1.42 12.92
N ILE A 20 12.13 1.31 12.25
CA ILE A 20 12.00 0.60 10.96
C ILE A 20 12.89 1.26 9.89
N ALA A 21 12.89 2.59 9.82
CA ALA A 21 13.70 3.35 8.87
C ALA A 21 15.20 3.14 9.09
N LEU A 22 15.65 3.02 10.34
CA LEU A 22 17.06 2.76 10.68
C LEU A 22 17.50 1.32 10.38
N ILE A 23 16.58 0.36 10.46
CA ILE A 23 16.89 -1.05 10.16
C ILE A 23 17.09 -1.27 8.66
N ASP A 24 16.26 -0.62 7.83
CA ASP A 24 16.35 -0.63 6.36
C ASP A 24 16.50 -2.04 5.73
N GLN A 25 15.85 -3.06 6.33
CA GLN A 25 15.93 -4.44 5.86
C GLN A 25 14.72 -4.82 5.00
N PHE A 26 14.99 -5.48 3.87
CA PHE A 26 13.96 -5.90 2.90
C PHE A 26 12.82 -6.66 3.56
N PHE A 27 13.12 -7.73 4.32
CA PHE A 27 12.07 -8.58 4.91
C PHE A 27 11.18 -7.84 5.92
N ILE A 28 11.77 -6.94 6.71
CA ILE A 28 11.02 -6.17 7.70
C ILE A 28 10.12 -5.17 6.99
N ASN A 29 10.66 -4.41 6.02
CA ASN A 29 9.87 -3.44 5.27
C ASN A 29 8.82 -4.12 4.38
N PHE A 30 9.11 -5.30 3.82
CA PHE A 30 8.13 -6.09 3.07
C PHE A 30 6.91 -6.44 3.93
N ILE A 31 7.12 -6.89 5.17
CA ILE A 31 6.02 -7.18 6.11
C ILE A 31 5.26 -5.90 6.44
N VAL A 32 5.95 -4.80 6.74
CA VAL A 32 5.33 -3.50 7.06
C VAL A 32 4.44 -3.03 5.90
N PHE A 33 4.96 -3.02 4.68
CA PHE A 33 4.22 -2.63 3.48
C PHE A 33 3.07 -3.58 3.15
N THR A 34 3.21 -4.88 3.42
CA THR A 34 2.10 -5.84 3.30
C THR A 34 0.94 -5.46 4.24
N VAL A 35 1.25 -5.14 5.50
CA VAL A 35 0.24 -4.73 6.48
C VAL A 35 -0.41 -3.41 6.07
N LEU A 36 0.37 -2.41 5.64
CA LEU A 36 -0.15 -1.13 5.17
C LEU A 36 -1.07 -1.30 3.95
N LEU A 37 -0.68 -2.12 2.97
CA LEU A 37 -1.48 -2.43 1.79
C LEU A 37 -2.80 -3.11 2.18
N TYR A 38 -2.76 -4.08 3.10
CA TYR A 38 -3.96 -4.77 3.56
C TYR A 38 -4.92 -3.84 4.32
N LEU A 39 -4.41 -3.05 5.27
CA LEU A 39 -5.23 -2.15 6.07
C LEU A 39 -5.88 -1.07 5.21
N SER A 40 -5.08 -0.40 4.37
CA SER A 40 -5.56 0.64 3.48
C SER A 40 -6.59 0.13 2.46
N PHE A 41 -6.38 -1.05 1.88
CA PHE A 41 -7.35 -1.68 0.99
C PHE A 41 -8.65 -2.00 1.73
N SER A 42 -8.55 -2.50 2.96
CA SER A 42 -9.70 -2.84 3.80
C SER A 42 -10.51 -1.61 4.22
N GLU A 43 -9.84 -0.49 4.53
CA GLU A 43 -10.50 0.80 4.79
C GLU A 43 -11.16 1.35 3.52
N ALA A 44 -10.51 1.25 2.37
CA ALA A 44 -11.05 1.71 1.11
C ALA A 44 -12.32 0.95 0.69
N LYS A 45 -12.41 -0.36 0.96
CA LYS A 45 -13.68 -1.10 0.78
C LYS A 45 -14.84 -0.46 1.53
N LYS A 46 -14.60 -0.07 2.79
CA LYS A 46 -15.62 0.59 3.63
C LYS A 46 -15.95 1.98 3.08
N LEU A 47 -14.93 2.76 2.74
CA LEU A 47 -15.07 4.11 2.19
C LEU A 47 -15.90 4.14 0.89
N PHE A 48 -15.70 3.17 0.00
CA PHE A 48 -16.42 3.11 -1.27
C PHE A 48 -17.72 2.27 -1.23
N ALA A 49 -18.07 1.70 -0.07
CA ALA A 49 -19.18 0.77 0.12
C ALA A 49 -19.10 -0.45 -0.84
N LEU A 50 -17.95 -1.12 -0.84
CA LEU A 50 -17.56 -2.18 -1.77
C LEU A 50 -16.91 -3.35 -1.02
N GLU A 51 -17.67 -4.03 -0.17
CA GLU A 51 -17.15 -5.01 0.80
C GLU A 51 -16.64 -6.30 0.15
N ASN A 52 -17.20 -6.70 -1.00
CA ASN A 52 -16.90 -7.96 -1.68
C ASN A 52 -15.73 -7.89 -2.66
N ILE A 53 -14.98 -6.78 -2.70
CA ILE A 53 -13.84 -6.66 -3.61
C ILE A 53 -12.65 -7.44 -3.07
N SER A 54 -12.12 -8.35 -3.90
CA SER A 54 -10.98 -9.19 -3.55
C SER A 54 -9.67 -8.38 -3.56
N ILE A 55 -8.78 -8.61 -2.60
CA ILE A 55 -7.42 -8.05 -2.59
C ILE A 55 -6.43 -8.88 -3.42
N ILE A 56 -6.82 -10.09 -3.84
CA ILE A 56 -5.93 -11.09 -4.43
C ILE A 56 -5.11 -10.55 -5.62
N PRO A 57 -5.69 -9.83 -6.60
CA PRO A 57 -4.91 -9.31 -7.72
C PRO A 57 -3.78 -8.38 -7.27
N LEU A 58 -4.05 -7.56 -6.26
CA LEU A 58 -3.10 -6.62 -5.70
C LEU A 58 -2.05 -7.32 -4.84
N ALA A 59 -2.43 -8.35 -4.07
CA ALA A 59 -1.49 -9.15 -3.30
C ALA A 59 -0.50 -9.90 -4.20
N ILE A 60 -0.97 -10.51 -5.30
CA ILE A 60 -0.11 -11.14 -6.30
C ILE A 60 0.84 -10.11 -6.92
N ALA A 61 0.30 -8.94 -7.30
CA ALA A 61 1.10 -7.85 -7.84
C ALA A 61 2.17 -7.35 -6.87
N PHE A 62 1.82 -7.20 -5.58
CA PHE A 62 2.78 -6.81 -4.55
C PHE A 62 3.90 -7.84 -4.44
N ILE A 63 3.58 -9.14 -4.36
CA ILE A 63 4.60 -10.20 -4.22
C ILE A 63 5.49 -10.25 -5.46
N LEU A 64 4.92 -10.38 -6.67
CA LEU A 64 5.69 -10.48 -7.91
C LEU A 64 6.48 -9.19 -8.19
N GLY A 65 5.86 -8.03 -7.94
CA GLY A 65 6.50 -6.73 -8.07
C GLY A 65 7.65 -6.54 -7.09
N SER A 66 7.53 -7.05 -5.87
CA SER A 66 8.63 -7.03 -4.89
C SER A 66 9.81 -7.89 -5.34
N LEU A 67 9.54 -9.14 -5.75
CA LEU A 67 10.58 -10.08 -6.18
C LEU A 67 11.30 -9.65 -7.47
N SER A 68 10.63 -8.85 -8.30
CA SER A 68 11.18 -8.33 -9.56
C SER A 68 11.66 -6.89 -9.48
N HIS A 69 11.61 -6.24 -8.31
CA HIS A 69 11.92 -4.82 -8.10
C HIS A 69 11.09 -3.87 -9.00
N LYS A 70 9.86 -4.25 -9.33
CA LYS A 70 8.93 -3.51 -10.22
C LYS A 70 7.53 -3.39 -9.61
N ALA A 71 7.45 -3.15 -8.30
CA ALA A 71 6.22 -3.03 -7.53
C ALA A 71 5.14 -2.16 -8.19
N LEU A 72 5.50 -0.93 -8.60
CA LEU A 72 4.54 -0.01 -9.19
C LEU A 72 4.00 -0.51 -10.53
N LEU A 73 4.88 -1.05 -11.38
CA LEU A 73 4.50 -1.62 -12.68
C LEU A 73 3.50 -2.78 -12.49
N PHE A 74 3.79 -3.72 -11.59
CA PHE A 74 2.89 -4.84 -11.32
C PHE A 74 1.56 -4.36 -10.72
N GLY A 75 1.57 -3.32 -9.89
CA GLY A 75 0.36 -2.66 -9.40
C GLY A 75 -0.52 -2.12 -10.53
N ILE A 76 0.09 -1.39 -11.47
CA ILE A 76 -0.60 -0.84 -12.64
C ILE A 76 -1.16 -1.97 -13.50
N LEU A 77 -0.39 -3.04 -13.73
CA LEU A 77 -0.87 -4.22 -14.46
C LEU A 77 -2.08 -4.87 -13.79
N ALA A 78 -2.07 -5.01 -12.46
CA ALA A 78 -3.22 -5.54 -11.73
C ALA A 78 -4.45 -4.64 -11.87
N LEU A 79 -4.29 -3.32 -11.78
CA LEU A 79 -5.37 -2.37 -12.03
C LEU A 79 -5.93 -2.53 -13.46
N LEU A 80 -5.07 -2.61 -14.47
CA LEU A 80 -5.49 -2.77 -15.87
C LEU A 80 -6.25 -4.08 -16.08
N LEU A 81 -5.80 -5.18 -15.46
CA LEU A 81 -6.50 -6.47 -15.51
C LEU A 81 -7.88 -6.40 -14.84
N VAL A 82 -7.98 -5.76 -13.67
CA VAL A 82 -9.25 -5.56 -12.97
C VAL A 82 -10.20 -4.71 -13.81
N VAL A 83 -9.73 -3.58 -14.35
CA VAL A 83 -10.51 -2.70 -15.22
C VAL A 83 -10.96 -3.47 -16.47
N GLY A 84 -10.05 -4.17 -17.14
CA GLY A 84 -10.36 -4.99 -18.31
C GLY A 84 -11.42 -6.06 -18.02
N TYR A 85 -11.32 -6.73 -16.88
CA TYR A 85 -12.31 -7.70 -16.42
C TYR A 85 -13.69 -7.06 -16.18
N LEU A 86 -13.73 -5.91 -15.50
CA LEU A 86 -14.99 -5.19 -15.23
C LEU A 86 -15.66 -4.74 -16.53
N VAL A 87 -14.89 -4.20 -17.48
CA VAL A 87 -15.38 -3.80 -18.81
C VAL A 87 -15.90 -5.01 -19.58
N TYR A 88 -15.15 -6.12 -19.61
CA TYR A 88 -15.58 -7.36 -20.26
C TYR A 88 -16.91 -7.88 -19.70
N LYS A 89 -17.10 -7.78 -18.38
CA LYS A 89 -18.34 -8.15 -17.69
C LYS A 89 -19.46 -7.10 -17.79
N LYS A 90 -19.22 -5.97 -18.45
CA LYS A 90 -20.14 -4.81 -18.48
C LYS A 90 -20.56 -4.37 -17.08
N ALA A 91 -19.65 -4.50 -16.11
CA ALA A 91 -19.87 -4.15 -14.71
C ALA A 91 -19.48 -2.70 -14.43
N SER A 92 -19.86 -2.19 -13.26
CA SER A 92 -19.43 -0.86 -12.79
C SER A 92 -17.90 -0.82 -12.63
N LEU A 93 -17.29 0.31 -12.99
CA LEU A 93 -15.85 0.58 -12.79
C LEU A 93 -15.51 1.04 -11.37
N LYS A 94 -16.51 1.29 -10.52
CA LYS A 94 -16.31 1.75 -9.13
C LYS A 94 -15.30 0.90 -8.34
N PRO A 95 -15.25 -0.45 -8.47
CA PRO A 95 -14.23 -1.26 -7.80
C PRO A 95 -12.79 -0.91 -8.15
N ALA A 96 -12.53 -0.42 -9.36
CA ALA A 96 -11.19 0.00 -9.76
C ALA A 96 -10.65 1.15 -8.91
N LEU A 97 -11.52 1.97 -8.30
CA LEU A 97 -11.11 3.07 -7.43
C LEU A 97 -10.27 2.59 -6.25
N ILE A 98 -10.62 1.45 -5.64
CA ILE A 98 -9.86 0.86 -4.51
C ILE A 98 -8.43 0.49 -4.95
N TYR A 99 -8.29 -0.02 -6.18
CA TYR A 99 -7.01 -0.38 -6.77
C TYR A 99 -6.19 0.84 -7.19
N ILE A 100 -6.83 1.97 -7.50
CA ILE A 100 -6.15 3.24 -7.74
C ILE A 100 -5.71 3.85 -6.41
N TYR A 101 -6.65 4.14 -5.52
CA TYR A 101 -6.40 4.76 -4.23
C TYR A 101 -7.09 3.95 -3.13
N PRO A 102 -6.35 3.52 -2.09
CA PRO A 102 -4.98 3.90 -1.72
C PRO A 102 -3.88 2.95 -2.25
N SER A 103 -4.24 1.95 -3.04
CA SER A 103 -3.35 0.82 -3.37
C SER A 103 -2.13 1.19 -4.21
N LEU A 104 -2.28 1.87 -5.35
CA LEU A 104 -1.14 2.29 -6.17
C LEU A 104 -0.19 3.24 -5.43
N PRO A 105 -0.65 4.24 -4.66
CA PRO A 105 0.22 5.04 -3.81
C PRO A 105 1.13 4.22 -2.90
N ILE A 106 0.61 3.16 -2.25
CA ILE A 106 1.43 2.29 -1.41
C ILE A 106 2.46 1.53 -2.25
N LEU A 107 2.09 1.03 -3.43
CA LEU A 107 3.03 0.37 -4.33
C LEU A 107 4.08 1.33 -4.90
N ALA A 108 3.75 2.62 -5.06
CA ALA A 108 4.70 3.65 -5.44
C ALA A 108 5.70 3.93 -4.32
N LEU A 109 5.24 4.06 -3.07
CA LEU A 109 6.14 4.17 -1.91
C LEU A 109 7.02 2.92 -1.77
N TRP A 110 6.45 1.74 -1.98
CA TRP A 110 7.21 0.49 -1.98
C TRP A 110 8.26 0.45 -3.10
N GLN A 111 7.94 0.96 -4.29
CA GLN A 111 8.91 1.09 -5.39
C GLN A 111 10.06 2.02 -5.01
N VAL A 112 9.78 3.18 -4.41
CA VAL A 112 10.83 4.11 -3.94
C VAL A 112 11.74 3.42 -2.93
N TYR A 113 11.18 2.65 -1.99
CA TYR A 113 11.96 1.83 -1.08
C TYR A 113 12.84 0.81 -1.81
N LEU A 114 12.29 0.08 -2.78
CA LEU A 114 13.03 -0.93 -3.53
C LEU A 114 14.21 -0.34 -4.34
N ASP A 115 14.05 0.91 -4.80
CA ASP A 115 15.04 1.59 -5.63
C ASP A 115 16.09 2.35 -4.80
N GLN A 116 15.70 2.91 -3.64
CA GLN A 116 16.50 3.92 -2.92
C GLN A 116 16.56 3.71 -1.39
N GLY A 117 15.93 2.65 -0.86
CA GLY A 117 15.90 2.34 0.58
C GLY A 117 15.02 3.27 1.41
N MET A 118 15.00 3.05 2.74
CA MET A 118 14.17 3.83 3.67
C MET A 118 14.56 5.30 3.77
N PHE A 119 15.82 5.64 3.47
CA PHE A 119 16.29 7.02 3.54
C PHE A 119 15.53 7.92 2.56
N ALA A 120 15.31 7.48 1.33
CA ALA A 120 14.53 8.25 0.35
C ALA A 120 13.07 8.43 0.77
N LEU A 121 12.46 7.40 1.37
CA LEU A 121 11.10 7.51 1.91
C LEU A 121 10.99 8.52 3.06
N PHE A 122 12.00 8.57 3.92
CA PHE A 122 12.05 9.53 5.03
C PHE A 122 12.06 10.99 4.52
N TRP A 123 12.78 11.27 3.44
CA TRP A 123 12.80 12.60 2.80
C TRP A 123 11.48 13.01 2.15
N LEU A 124 10.56 12.09 1.88
CA LEU A 124 9.21 12.47 1.41
C LEU A 124 8.33 13.03 2.53
N ILE A 125 8.74 12.88 3.79
CA ILE A 125 7.99 13.33 4.97
C ILE A 125 8.44 14.73 5.42
N ILE A 126 9.73 15.06 5.20
CA ILE A 126 10.35 16.35 5.55
C ILE A 126 10.14 17.36 4.43
#